data_AF-A0A9V1GHY1-F1
#
_entry.id   AF-A0A9V1GHY1-F1
#
_cell.length_a   1.000
_cell.length_b   1.000
_cell.length_c   1.000
_cell.angle_alpha   90.00
_cell.angle_beta   90.00
_cell.angle_gamma   90.00
#
_symmetry.space_group_name_H-M   'P 1'
#
loop_
_entity.id
_entity.type
_entity.pdbx_description
1 polymer ?
#
loop_
_entity_poly.entity_id
_entity_poly.type
_entity_poly.pdbx_seq_one_letter_code
_entity_poly.pdbx_strand_id
1 'polypeptide(L)'
;MALLAEHLLKPLPADKQIETGPFLEAVSHLPPFFDCLGSPVFTPIKADISGNITKIKAVYDSNPAKFRTLQNILEVEKEMYGAEWPKVGATLALMWLKRGLRFIQVFLQSICDGERDENHPNLIRVNATKAYEMALKKYHGWIVQKIFQAALYAAPYKSDFLKALSKGQNVTEEECLEKVRLFLVNYTATIDVIYEMYTKMNAELNYKV
;
A
#
# COMPACT_ATOMS: atom_id res chain seq x y z
N MET A 1 12.51 -8.81 4.09
CA MET A 1 12.00 -10.16 4.42
C MET A 1 11.72 -10.24 5.90
N ALA A 2 12.67 -9.85 6.76
CA ALA A 2 12.34 -9.35 8.10
C ALA A 2 11.19 -8.32 8.02
N LEU A 3 11.32 -7.34 7.11
CA LEU A 3 10.32 -6.29 6.88
C LEU A 3 8.86 -6.74 6.60
N LEU A 4 8.59 -7.90 6.01
CA LEU A 4 7.22 -8.27 5.60
C LEU A 4 6.67 -9.47 6.37
N ALA A 5 7.47 -10.52 6.59
CA ALA A 5 6.99 -11.74 7.24
C ALA A 5 6.98 -11.64 8.77
N GLU A 6 7.73 -10.71 9.36
CA GLU A 6 7.69 -10.47 10.82
C GLU A 6 6.56 -9.50 11.21
N HIS A 7 5.99 -8.79 10.24
CA HIS A 7 4.98 -7.74 10.44
C HIS A 7 3.68 -8.08 9.69
N LEU A 8 3.17 -9.29 9.89
CA LEU A 8 1.93 -9.74 9.27
C LEU A 8 0.75 -8.93 9.79
N LEU A 9 -0.16 -8.54 8.89
CA LEU A 9 -1.43 -7.99 9.29
C LEU A 9 -2.26 -9.05 10.03
N LYS A 10 -3.04 -8.60 11.01
CA LYS A 10 -3.98 -9.47 11.73
C LYS A 10 -4.99 -10.10 10.75
N PRO A 11 -5.45 -11.34 11.00
CA PRO A 11 -6.56 -11.92 10.25
C PRO A 11 -7.83 -11.10 10.46
N LEU A 12 -8.72 -11.09 9.46
CA LEU A 12 -9.99 -10.38 9.56
C LEU A 12 -10.94 -11.12 10.53
N PRO A 13 -11.58 -10.40 11.47
CA PRO A 13 -12.68 -10.94 12.25
C PRO A 13 -13.93 -11.13 11.37
N ALA A 14 -14.93 -11.85 11.90
CA ALA A 14 -16.19 -12.12 11.19
C ALA A 14 -16.97 -10.84 10.81
N ASP A 15 -16.89 -9.80 11.63
CA ASP A 15 -17.50 -8.49 11.39
C ASP A 15 -16.67 -7.59 10.44
N LYS A 16 -15.51 -8.09 9.97
CA LYS A 16 -14.56 -7.40 9.08
C LYS A 16 -14.01 -6.07 9.65
N GLN A 17 -14.13 -5.81 10.95
CA GLN A 17 -13.62 -4.57 11.55
C GLN A 17 -12.09 -4.62 11.67
N ILE A 18 -11.41 -3.60 11.17
CA ILE A 18 -9.95 -3.48 11.21
C ILE A 18 -9.54 -2.53 12.34
N GLU A 19 -8.80 -3.04 13.33
CA GLU A 19 -8.27 -2.23 14.43
C GLU A 19 -7.19 -1.25 13.91
N THR A 20 -7.37 0.04 14.19
CA THR A 20 -6.50 1.11 13.67
C THR A 20 -5.06 0.95 14.14
N GLY A 21 -4.86 0.74 15.45
CA GLY A 21 -3.52 0.67 16.04
C GLY A 21 -2.65 -0.42 15.41
N PRO A 22 -3.06 -1.70 15.45
CA PRO A 22 -2.33 -2.79 14.82
C PRO A 22 -2.20 -2.65 13.31
N PHE A 23 -3.20 -2.11 12.62
CA PHE A 23 -3.09 -1.83 11.18
C PHE A 23 -1.96 -0.84 10.90
N LEU A 24 -1.93 0.29 11.62
CA LEU A 24 -0.91 1.33 11.44
C LEU A 24 0.49 0.85 11.80
N GLU A 25 0.62 0.04 12.86
CA GLU A 25 1.89 -0.59 13.23
C GLU A 25 2.40 -1.46 12.08
N ALA A 26 1.57 -2.38 11.58
CA ALA A 26 1.97 -3.26 10.49
C ALA A 26 2.33 -2.49 9.20
N VAL A 27 1.50 -1.52 8.77
CA VAL A 27 1.78 -0.78 7.53
C VAL A 27 2.93 0.23 7.68
N SER A 28 3.35 0.58 8.90
CA SER A 28 4.51 1.46 9.12
C SER A 28 5.83 0.84 8.68
N HIS A 29 5.88 -0.49 8.50
CA HIS A 29 7.04 -1.22 8.00
C HIS A 29 7.12 -1.29 6.47
N LEU A 30 6.09 -0.80 5.78
CA LEU A 30 6.01 -0.84 4.31
C LEU A 30 6.76 0.27 3.59
N PRO A 31 6.87 1.53 4.05
CA PRO A 31 7.60 2.56 3.32
C PRO A 31 9.06 2.19 2.94
N PRO A 32 9.84 1.47 3.78
CA PRO A 32 11.16 0.96 3.38
C PRO A 32 11.17 0.05 2.14
N PHE A 33 10.03 -0.53 1.74
CA PHE A 33 9.87 -1.26 0.47
C PHE A 33 10.37 -0.46 -0.73
N PHE A 34 10.13 0.85 -0.76
CA PHE A 34 10.54 1.70 -1.88
C PHE A 34 12.05 1.91 -1.93
N ASP A 35 12.77 1.71 -0.82
CA ASP A 35 14.24 1.70 -0.82
C ASP A 35 14.78 0.45 -1.53
N CYS A 36 14.03 -0.66 -1.53
CA CYS A 36 14.39 -1.87 -2.28
C CYS A 36 14.34 -1.68 -3.79
N LEU A 37 13.72 -0.59 -4.29
CA LEU A 37 13.78 -0.21 -5.70
C LEU A 37 15.09 0.48 -6.08
N GLY A 38 15.98 0.77 -5.11
CA GLY A 38 17.37 1.15 -5.36
C GLY A 38 17.59 2.50 -6.06
N SER A 39 16.56 3.36 -6.13
CA SER A 39 16.66 4.63 -6.86
C SER A 39 15.94 5.78 -6.15
N PRO A 40 16.59 6.98 -6.04
CA PRO A 40 16.02 8.13 -5.34
C PRO A 40 14.75 8.70 -6.00
N VAL A 41 14.46 8.34 -7.26
CA VAL A 41 13.19 8.71 -7.92
C VAL A 41 11.96 8.14 -7.20
N PHE A 42 12.11 7.10 -6.38
CA PHE A 42 11.02 6.52 -5.60
C PHE A 42 10.87 7.15 -4.20
N THR A 43 11.80 7.99 -3.76
CA THR A 43 11.76 8.68 -2.46
C THR A 43 10.49 9.51 -2.25
N PRO A 44 9.98 10.27 -3.25
CA PRO A 44 8.72 11.00 -3.08
C PRO A 44 7.53 10.08 -2.79
N ILE A 45 7.51 8.87 -3.36
CA ILE A 45 6.44 7.88 -3.14
C ILE A 45 6.47 7.37 -1.70
N LYS A 46 7.67 7.06 -1.20
CA LYS A 46 7.88 6.69 0.20
C LYS A 46 7.40 7.78 1.15
N ALA A 47 7.72 9.04 0.86
CA ALA A 47 7.34 10.18 1.67
C ALA A 47 5.81 10.38 1.71
N ASP A 48 5.14 10.24 0.57
CA ASP A 48 3.67 10.35 0.49
C ASP A 48 2.97 9.27 1.33
N ILE A 49 3.37 8.00 1.18
CA ILE A 49 2.80 6.89 1.96
C ILE A 49 3.06 7.07 3.46
N SER A 50 4.28 7.45 3.82
CA SER A 50 4.63 7.73 5.23
C SER A 50 3.83 8.90 5.79
N GLY A 51 3.63 9.95 5.00
CA GLY A 51 2.81 11.11 5.38
C GLY A 51 1.36 10.74 5.66
N ASN A 52 0.78 9.84 4.84
CA ASN A 52 -0.57 9.33 5.08
C ASN A 52 -0.65 8.51 6.38
N ILE A 53 0.29 7.61 6.63
CA ILE A 53 0.36 6.82 7.88
C ILE A 53 0.48 7.75 9.09
N THR A 54 1.39 8.71 9.05
CA THR A 54 1.59 9.71 10.13
C THR A 54 0.32 10.50 10.40
N LYS A 55 -0.40 10.93 9.36
CA LYS A 55 -1.65 11.69 9.51
C LYS A 55 -2.76 10.85 10.17
N ILE A 56 -2.91 9.59 9.77
CA ILE A 56 -3.90 8.69 10.39
C ILE A 56 -3.51 8.40 11.85
N LYS A 57 -2.22 8.18 12.11
CA LYS A 57 -1.67 7.95 13.46
C LYS A 57 -1.92 9.14 14.39
N ALA A 58 -1.74 10.37 13.90
CA ALA A 58 -2.01 11.58 14.68
C ALA A 58 -3.50 11.69 15.08
N VAL A 59 -4.43 11.36 14.17
CA VAL A 59 -5.87 11.31 14.49
C VAL A 59 -6.16 10.21 15.50
N TYR A 60 -5.62 9.01 15.28
CA TYR A 60 -5.76 7.89 16.22
C TYR A 60 -5.28 8.24 17.64
N ASP A 61 -4.11 8.86 17.76
CA ASP A 61 -3.50 9.20 19.05
C ASP A 61 -4.28 10.26 19.83
N SER A 62 -5.09 11.08 19.15
CA SER A 62 -5.95 12.05 19.83
C SER A 62 -7.02 11.39 20.70
N ASN A 63 -7.51 10.21 20.32
CA ASN A 63 -8.42 9.40 21.11
C ASN A 63 -8.47 7.94 20.61
N PRO A 64 -7.56 7.06 21.07
CA PRO A 64 -7.46 5.68 20.59
C PRO A 64 -8.73 4.84 20.78
N ALA A 65 -9.53 5.15 21.82
CA ALA A 65 -10.79 4.46 22.07
C ALA A 65 -11.88 4.87 21.06
N LYS A 66 -11.96 6.17 20.73
CA LYS A 66 -12.90 6.71 19.74
C LYS A 66 -12.53 6.28 18.32
N PHE A 67 -11.24 6.21 18.01
CA PHE A 67 -10.71 5.82 16.70
C PHE A 67 -10.22 4.36 16.67
N ARG A 68 -10.86 3.48 17.44
CA ARG A 68 -10.42 2.09 17.63
C ARG A 68 -10.30 1.30 16.33
N THR A 69 -11.22 1.52 15.40
CA THR A 69 -11.23 0.85 14.08
C THR A 69 -11.16 1.86 12.94
N LEU A 70 -10.72 1.42 11.77
CA LEU A 70 -10.69 2.26 10.57
C LEU A 70 -12.09 2.76 10.18
N GLN A 71 -13.12 1.91 10.39
CA GLN A 71 -14.51 2.29 10.21
C GLN A 71 -14.90 3.46 11.13
N ASN A 72 -14.48 3.44 12.40
CA ASN A 72 -14.77 4.53 13.33
C ASN A 72 -14.09 5.84 12.93
N ILE A 73 -12.91 5.80 12.27
CA ILE A 73 -12.30 7.02 11.71
C ILE A 73 -13.25 7.68 10.72
N LEU A 74 -13.76 6.90 9.75
CA LEU A 74 -14.65 7.44 8.71
C LEU A 74 -15.97 7.96 9.31
N GLU A 75 -16.57 7.24 10.26
CA GLU A 75 -17.81 7.64 10.94
C GLU A 75 -17.63 8.93 11.74
N VAL A 76 -16.61 8.97 12.59
CA VAL A 76 -16.37 10.10 13.49
C VAL A 76 -15.95 11.34 12.73
N GLU A 77 -15.09 11.22 11.71
CA GLU A 77 -14.73 12.37 10.89
C GLU A 77 -15.89 12.86 10.03
N LYS A 78 -16.79 11.97 9.57
CA LYS A 78 -18.00 12.37 8.87
C LYS A 78 -18.91 13.23 9.75
N GLU A 79 -19.08 12.84 11.01
CA GLU A 79 -19.83 13.66 11.98
C GLU A 79 -19.13 14.99 12.29
N MET A 80 -17.80 14.96 12.42
CA MET A 80 -17.00 16.14 12.79
C MET A 80 -16.95 17.21 11.70
N TYR A 81 -16.80 16.80 10.44
CA TYR A 81 -16.57 17.70 9.30
C TYR A 81 -17.80 17.92 8.42
N GLY A 82 -18.89 17.16 8.63
CA GLY A 82 -20.15 17.34 7.91
C GLY A 82 -19.98 17.36 6.39
N ALA A 83 -20.29 18.49 5.76
CA ALA A 83 -20.28 18.62 4.30
C ALA A 83 -18.88 18.60 3.65
N GLU A 84 -17.80 18.83 4.41
CA GLU A 84 -16.43 18.79 3.88
C GLU A 84 -15.91 17.35 3.74
N TRP A 85 -16.52 16.41 4.47
CA TRP A 85 -16.22 14.99 4.37
C TRP A 85 -16.66 14.43 3.00
N PRO A 86 -15.88 13.55 2.34
CA PRO A 86 -14.70 12.82 2.84
C PRO A 86 -13.33 13.45 2.49
N LYS A 87 -13.27 14.69 1.98
CA LYS A 87 -12.01 15.29 1.50
C LYS A 87 -11.18 15.95 2.62
N VAL A 88 -11.13 15.31 3.78
CA VAL A 88 -10.56 15.86 5.02
C VAL A 88 -9.85 14.77 5.84
N GLY A 89 -8.98 15.20 6.76
CA GLY A 89 -8.49 14.38 7.87
C GLY A 89 -7.80 13.06 7.50
N ALA A 90 -7.94 12.09 8.40
CA ALA A 90 -7.47 10.72 8.25
C ALA A 90 -8.28 9.94 7.21
N THR A 91 -9.54 10.31 6.94
CA THR A 91 -10.35 9.74 5.87
C THR A 91 -9.69 9.97 4.52
N LEU A 92 -9.24 11.20 4.23
CA LEU A 92 -8.54 11.50 2.99
C LEU A 92 -7.16 10.81 2.96
N ALA A 93 -6.45 10.79 4.09
CA ALA A 93 -5.14 10.14 4.21
C ALA A 93 -5.23 8.63 3.91
N LEU A 94 -6.18 7.93 4.53
CA LEU A 94 -6.40 6.50 4.32
C LEU A 94 -6.90 6.22 2.89
N MET A 95 -7.60 7.16 2.25
CA MET A 95 -8.04 7.03 0.85
C MET A 95 -6.86 6.96 -0.11
N TRP A 96 -5.83 7.79 0.12
CA TRP A 96 -4.59 7.74 -0.67
C TRP A 96 -3.71 6.56 -0.26
N LEU A 97 -3.60 6.30 1.05
CA LEU A 97 -2.84 5.16 1.56
C LEU A 97 -3.32 3.84 0.95
N LYS A 98 -4.62 3.55 0.94
CA LYS A 98 -5.15 2.28 0.42
C LYS A 98 -4.81 2.07 -1.07
N ARG A 99 -4.65 3.15 -1.85
CA ARG A 99 -4.20 3.08 -3.25
C ARG A 99 -2.73 2.70 -3.34
N GLY A 100 -1.88 3.29 -2.52
CA GLY A 100 -0.47 2.89 -2.40
C GLY A 100 -0.32 1.44 -1.91
N LEU A 101 -1.11 1.02 -0.93
CA LEU A 101 -1.11 -0.36 -0.45
C LEU A 101 -1.58 -1.33 -1.54
N ARG A 102 -2.61 -0.99 -2.32
CA ARG A 102 -3.05 -1.79 -3.46
C ARG A 102 -1.96 -1.91 -4.53
N PHE A 103 -1.19 -0.86 -4.78
CA PHE A 103 -0.05 -0.93 -5.70
C PHE A 103 0.97 -1.98 -5.22
N ILE A 104 1.39 -1.93 -3.96
CA ILE A 104 2.32 -2.91 -3.38
C ILE A 104 1.73 -4.32 -3.47
N GLN A 105 0.45 -4.49 -3.15
CA GLN A 105 -0.25 -5.77 -3.19
C GLN A 105 -0.22 -6.39 -4.60
N VAL A 106 -0.69 -5.64 -5.61
CA VAL A 106 -0.77 -6.15 -7.00
C VAL A 106 0.63 -6.39 -7.56
N PHE A 107 1.58 -5.51 -7.25
CA PHE A 107 2.97 -5.64 -7.72
C PHE A 107 3.63 -6.92 -7.18
N LEU A 108 3.56 -7.14 -5.86
CA LEU A 108 4.14 -8.31 -5.22
C LEU A 108 3.43 -9.60 -5.64
N GLN A 109 2.10 -9.57 -5.76
CA GLN A 109 1.32 -10.72 -6.23
C GLN A 109 1.73 -11.10 -7.65
N SER A 110 1.83 -10.13 -8.57
CA SER A 110 2.27 -10.34 -9.95
C SER A 110 3.66 -10.99 -10.02
N ILE A 111 4.61 -10.58 -9.17
CA ILE A 111 5.93 -11.21 -9.08
C ILE A 111 5.83 -12.65 -8.54
N CYS A 112 5.01 -12.89 -7.52
CA CYS A 112 4.81 -14.22 -6.92
C CYS A 112 4.12 -15.21 -7.86
N ASP A 113 3.24 -14.72 -8.71
CA ASP A 113 2.52 -15.50 -9.72
C ASP A 113 3.39 -15.81 -10.95
N GLY A 114 4.62 -15.27 -10.99
CA GLY A 114 5.58 -15.52 -12.05
C GLY A 114 5.33 -14.71 -13.33
N GLU A 115 4.43 -13.72 -13.29
CA GLU A 115 4.15 -12.83 -14.41
C GLU A 115 5.40 -12.05 -14.80
N ARG A 116 5.73 -12.04 -16.09
CA ARG A 116 6.91 -11.35 -16.64
C ARG A 116 6.76 -11.12 -18.14
N ASP A 117 7.61 -10.25 -18.67
CA ASP A 117 7.85 -10.17 -20.11
C ASP A 117 8.85 -11.28 -20.48
N GLU A 118 8.45 -12.23 -21.35
CA GLU A 118 9.33 -13.35 -21.74
C GLU A 118 10.57 -12.88 -22.52
N ASN A 119 10.54 -11.69 -23.15
CA ASN A 119 11.72 -11.12 -23.81
C ASN A 119 12.68 -10.48 -22.79
N HIS A 120 12.17 -10.09 -21.62
CA HIS A 120 12.92 -9.39 -20.58
C HIS A 120 12.57 -9.93 -19.18
N PRO A 121 12.80 -11.23 -18.90
CA PRO A 121 12.23 -11.93 -17.74
C PRO A 121 12.78 -11.45 -16.38
N ASN A 122 13.93 -10.78 -16.39
CA ASN A 122 14.52 -10.20 -15.18
C ASN A 122 14.11 -8.74 -14.94
N LEU A 123 13.19 -8.16 -15.72
CA LEU A 123 12.62 -6.82 -15.45
C LEU A 123 11.29 -6.94 -14.70
N ILE A 124 11.04 -5.98 -13.81
CA ILE A 124 9.77 -5.87 -13.06
C ILE A 124 8.80 -4.83 -13.63
N ARG A 125 9.08 -4.33 -14.84
CA ARG A 125 8.34 -3.20 -15.44
C ARG A 125 6.88 -3.55 -15.75
N VAL A 126 6.61 -4.76 -16.23
CA VAL A 126 5.24 -5.23 -16.51
C VAL A 126 4.43 -5.36 -15.22
N ASN A 127 5.05 -5.85 -14.14
CA ASN A 127 4.43 -5.99 -12.83
C ASN A 127 4.09 -4.61 -12.24
N ALA A 128 5.04 -3.67 -12.29
CA ALA A 128 4.83 -2.30 -11.82
C ALA A 128 3.79 -1.54 -12.64
N THR A 129 3.75 -1.77 -13.96
CA THR A 129 2.74 -1.18 -14.85
C THR A 129 1.36 -1.70 -14.49
N LYS A 130 1.17 -3.02 -14.38
CA LYS A 130 -0.09 -3.64 -13.95
C LYS A 130 -0.57 -3.07 -12.62
N ALA A 131 0.31 -3.02 -11.62
CA ALA A 131 0.00 -2.46 -10.32
C ALA A 131 -0.43 -0.99 -10.38
N TYR A 132 0.26 -0.17 -11.16
CA TYR A 132 -0.08 1.23 -11.36
C TYR A 132 -1.44 1.42 -12.01
N GLU A 133 -1.73 0.66 -13.06
CA GLU A 133 -2.98 0.74 -13.81
C GLU A 133 -4.19 0.41 -12.94
N MET A 134 -4.08 -0.62 -12.10
CA MET A 134 -5.15 -1.06 -11.22
C MET A 134 -5.32 -0.13 -10.00
N ALA A 135 -4.23 0.39 -9.44
CA ALA A 135 -4.27 1.07 -8.14
C ALA A 135 -4.34 2.61 -8.23
N LEU A 136 -3.62 3.23 -9.17
CA LEU A 136 -3.29 4.66 -9.10
C LEU A 136 -3.63 5.44 -10.37
N LYS A 137 -3.46 4.86 -11.57
CA LYS A 137 -3.53 5.56 -12.86
C LYS A 137 -4.79 6.42 -13.03
N LYS A 138 -5.95 5.93 -12.59
CA LYS A 138 -7.23 6.64 -12.72
C LYS A 138 -7.32 7.93 -11.89
N TYR A 139 -6.48 8.07 -10.86
CA TYR A 139 -6.39 9.25 -9.98
C TYR A 139 -5.24 10.18 -10.34
N HIS A 140 -4.51 9.90 -11.41
CA HIS A 140 -3.40 10.72 -11.88
C HIS A 140 -3.77 11.39 -13.20
N GLY A 141 -3.50 12.69 -13.29
CA GLY A 141 -3.55 13.48 -14.51
C GLY A 141 -2.41 13.11 -15.47
N TRP A 142 -2.44 13.69 -16.66
CA TRP A 142 -1.49 13.38 -17.72
C TRP A 142 -0.02 13.59 -17.31
N ILE A 143 0.28 14.65 -16.55
CA ILE A 143 1.64 14.97 -16.09
C ILE A 143 2.17 13.87 -15.16
N VAL A 144 1.41 13.49 -14.13
CA VAL A 144 1.84 12.46 -13.16
C VAL A 144 1.95 11.09 -13.83
N GLN A 145 1.08 10.77 -14.80
CA GLN A 145 1.21 9.56 -15.60
C GLN A 145 2.51 9.52 -16.41
N LYS A 146 2.97 10.65 -16.97
CA LYS A 146 4.25 10.74 -17.67
C LYS A 146 5.44 10.59 -16.73
N ILE A 147 5.38 11.19 -15.55
CA ILE A 147 6.41 11.01 -14.51
C ILE A 147 6.53 9.54 -14.13
N PHE A 148 5.41 8.83 -13.94
CA PHE A 148 5.41 7.38 -13.66
C PHE A 148 6.11 6.59 -14.78
N GLN A 149 5.78 6.85 -16.04
CA GLN A 149 6.41 6.17 -17.19
C GLN A 149 7.93 6.40 -17.22
N ALA A 150 8.39 7.61 -16.90
CA ALA A 150 9.81 7.91 -16.81
C ALA A 150 10.47 7.19 -15.62
N ALA A 151 9.85 7.19 -14.44
CA ALA A 151 10.35 6.52 -13.24
C ALA A 151 10.48 5.00 -13.41
N LEU A 152 9.65 4.39 -14.26
CA LEU A 152 9.68 2.96 -14.55
C LEU A 152 11.03 2.48 -15.12
N TYR A 153 11.77 3.37 -15.81
CA TYR A 153 13.10 3.04 -16.33
C TYR A 153 14.14 2.85 -15.22
N ALA A 154 13.93 3.48 -14.07
CA ALA A 154 14.79 3.36 -12.89
C ALA A 154 14.42 2.17 -11.99
N ALA A 155 13.38 1.39 -12.34
CA ALA A 155 13.05 0.17 -11.62
C ALA A 155 14.19 -0.86 -11.78
N PRO A 156 14.58 -1.55 -10.71
CA PRO A 156 15.70 -2.49 -10.72
C PRO A 156 15.38 -3.77 -11.50
N TYR A 157 16.38 -4.64 -11.64
CA TYR A 157 16.13 -6.03 -12.01
C TYR A 157 15.35 -6.77 -10.91
N LYS A 158 14.59 -7.80 -11.30
CA LYS A 158 13.82 -8.66 -10.39
C LYS A 158 14.73 -9.32 -9.36
N SER A 159 15.85 -9.88 -9.80
CA SER A 159 16.85 -10.50 -8.92
C SER A 159 17.40 -9.51 -7.88
N ASP A 160 17.73 -8.28 -8.29
CA ASP A 160 18.26 -7.26 -7.38
C ASP A 160 17.19 -6.78 -6.39
N PHE A 161 15.96 -6.60 -6.86
CA PHE A 161 14.82 -6.29 -6.00
C PHE A 161 14.57 -7.38 -4.94
N LEU A 162 14.53 -8.66 -5.35
CA LEU A 162 14.30 -9.78 -4.43
C LEU A 162 15.46 -9.92 -3.44
N LYS A 163 16.70 -9.72 -3.88
CA LYS A 163 17.89 -9.70 -3.02
C LYS A 163 17.86 -8.53 -2.04
N ALA A 164 17.43 -7.35 -2.47
CA ALA A 164 17.24 -6.20 -1.58
C ALA A 164 16.14 -6.48 -0.56
N LEU A 165 15.06 -7.13 -0.98
CA LEU A 165 13.96 -7.54 -0.10
C LEU A 165 14.43 -8.57 0.93
N SER A 166 15.29 -9.53 0.57
CA SER A 166 15.83 -10.54 1.49
C SER A 166 17.11 -10.14 2.24
N LYS A 167 17.56 -8.88 2.11
CA LYS A 167 18.79 -8.39 2.73
C LYS A 167 18.85 -8.72 4.22
N GLY A 168 20.00 -9.26 4.64
CA GLY A 168 20.25 -9.68 6.04
C GLY A 168 19.78 -11.10 6.38
N GLN A 169 19.16 -11.82 5.44
CA GLN A 169 18.79 -13.22 5.61
C GLN A 169 19.50 -14.08 4.56
N ASN A 170 19.93 -15.28 4.96
CA ASN A 170 20.46 -16.29 4.03
C ASN A 170 19.30 -17.14 3.51
N VAL A 171 18.53 -16.59 2.57
CA VAL A 171 17.35 -17.25 1.97
C VAL A 171 17.44 -17.20 0.45
N THR A 172 16.88 -18.20 -0.22
CA THR A 172 16.77 -18.24 -1.68
C THR A 172 15.71 -17.24 -2.20
N GLU A 173 15.67 -17.03 -3.51
CA GLU A 173 14.58 -16.24 -4.13
C GLU A 173 13.23 -16.92 -3.91
N GLU A 174 13.16 -18.24 -4.03
CA GLU A 174 11.94 -19.03 -3.78
C GLU A 174 11.43 -18.88 -2.35
N GLU A 175 12.31 -19.01 -1.34
CA GLU A 175 11.95 -18.82 0.08
C GLU A 175 11.53 -17.36 0.36
N CYS A 176 12.17 -16.40 -0.30
CA CYS A 176 11.76 -15.00 -0.25
C CYS A 176 10.32 -14.83 -0.76
N LEU A 177 10.01 -15.42 -1.93
CA LEU A 177 8.67 -15.36 -2.52
C LEU A 177 7.61 -16.10 -1.68
N GLU A 178 7.93 -17.24 -1.07
CA GLU A 178 7.00 -17.95 -0.17
C GLU A 178 6.57 -17.08 1.01
N LYS A 179 7.51 -16.41 1.64
CA LYS A 179 7.22 -15.50 2.74
C LYS A 179 6.49 -14.22 2.26
N VAL A 180 6.73 -13.74 1.03
CA VAL A 180 5.91 -12.68 0.43
C VAL A 180 4.47 -13.15 0.21
N ARG A 181 4.26 -14.38 -0.27
CA ARG A 181 2.91 -14.97 -0.41
C ARG A 181 2.20 -15.04 0.94
N LEU A 182 2.89 -15.44 2.01
CA LEU A 182 2.34 -15.44 3.37
C LEU A 182 1.90 -14.04 3.81
N PHE A 183 2.75 -13.02 3.60
CA PHE A 183 2.41 -11.62 3.86
C PHE A 183 1.16 -11.19 3.08
N LEU A 184 1.06 -11.56 1.81
CA LEU A 184 -0.03 -11.16 0.91
C LEU A 184 -1.41 -11.70 1.34
N VAL A 185 -1.50 -12.76 2.15
CA VAL A 185 -2.77 -13.36 2.59
C VAL A 185 -3.65 -12.34 3.31
N ASN A 186 -3.25 -11.94 4.52
CA ASN A 186 -4.03 -10.99 5.32
C ASN A 186 -3.93 -9.56 4.77
N TYR A 187 -2.83 -9.24 4.09
CA TYR A 187 -2.66 -7.94 3.45
C TYR A 187 -3.71 -7.70 2.37
N THR A 188 -3.88 -8.64 1.45
CA THR A 188 -4.89 -8.53 0.38
C THR A 188 -6.29 -8.43 0.97
N ALA A 189 -6.64 -9.33 1.89
CA ALA A 189 -7.95 -9.35 2.52
C ALA A 189 -8.26 -8.03 3.26
N THR A 190 -7.29 -7.48 3.98
CA THR A 190 -7.45 -6.20 4.69
C THR A 190 -7.68 -5.05 3.71
N ILE A 191 -6.88 -4.96 2.63
CA ILE A 191 -7.05 -3.90 1.64
C ILE A 191 -8.41 -4.02 0.95
N ASP A 192 -8.86 -5.23 0.60
CA ASP A 192 -10.18 -5.45 0.01
C ASP A 192 -11.30 -4.91 0.91
N VAL A 193 -11.25 -5.20 2.21
CA VAL A 193 -12.20 -4.66 3.19
C VAL A 193 -12.14 -3.14 3.29
N ILE A 194 -10.95 -2.53 3.25
CA ILE A 194 -10.85 -1.06 3.25
C ILE A 194 -11.50 -0.48 1.98
N TYR A 195 -11.29 -1.08 0.81
CA TYR A 195 -11.96 -0.62 -0.42
C TYR A 195 -13.50 -0.78 -0.32
N GLU A 196 -13.99 -1.93 0.16
CA GLU A 196 -15.43 -2.15 0.40
C GLU A 196 -16.00 -1.09 1.36
N MET A 197 -15.28 -0.79 2.45
CA MET A 197 -15.66 0.22 3.43
C MET A 197 -15.81 1.61 2.80
N TYR A 198 -14.84 2.04 1.99
CA TYR A 198 -14.91 3.34 1.29
C TYR A 198 -16.10 3.41 0.33
N THR A 199 -16.40 2.31 -0.37
CA THR A 199 -17.59 2.22 -1.24
C THR A 199 -18.88 2.30 -0.42
N LYS A 200 -19.03 1.50 0.63
CA LYS A 200 -20.24 1.47 1.48
C LYS A 200 -20.51 2.80 2.17
N MET A 201 -19.47 3.49 2.60
CA MET A 201 -19.57 4.78 3.29
C MET A 201 -19.76 5.96 2.33
N ASN A 202 -19.64 5.75 1.01
CA ASN A 202 -19.53 6.81 0.01
C ASN A 202 -18.37 7.78 0.30
N ALA A 203 -17.23 7.23 0.74
CA ALA A 203 -16.03 7.98 1.11
C ALA A 203 -15.01 8.08 -0.05
N GLU A 204 -15.24 7.41 -1.18
CA GLU A 204 -14.31 7.37 -2.31
C GLU A 204 -14.43 8.60 -3.21
N LEU A 205 -13.33 9.32 -3.43
CA LEU A 205 -13.26 10.45 -4.35
C LEU A 205 -12.47 10.13 -5.62
N ASN A 206 -12.94 10.63 -6.76
CA ASN A 206 -12.36 10.36 -8.09
C ASN A 206 -11.58 11.53 -8.69
N TYR A 207 -11.21 12.54 -7.89
CA TYR A 207 -10.40 13.65 -8.40
C TYR A 207 -9.00 13.16 -8.80
N LYS A 208 -8.39 13.87 -9.75
CA LYS A 208 -7.05 13.59 -10.24
C LYS A 208 -6.03 14.58 -9.67
N VAL A 209 -4.81 14.11 -9.44
CA VAL A 209 -3.61 14.92 -9.15
C VAL A 209 -2.66 14.94 -10.33
#